data_AF-A0A1J5RFZ6-F1
#
_entry.id   AF-A0A1J5RFZ6-F1
#
_cell.length_a   1.000
_cell.length_b   1.000
_cell.length_c   1.000
_cell.angle_alpha   90.00
_cell.angle_beta   90.00
_cell.angle_gamma   90.00
#
_symmetry.space_group_name_H-M   'P 1'
#
loop_
_entity.id
_entity.type
_entity.pdbx_description
1 polymer ?
#
loop_
_entity_poly.entity_id
_entity_poly.type
_entity_poly.pdbx_seq_one_letter_code
_entity_poly.pdbx_strand_id
1 'polypeptide(L)'
;MNTPSVASVRAKVPEATLGFWLVKIAATTLGETAGDAVSMSLHLGYLAATVIFAALFAALVFAQMRAMRFHPALYWSTIIATTTVGTTLADFADRSLGIGYAGGTSLLLALLGASLLLWQHSTGSVAVGSVQSGKAEVFYWVTIMYSQTLGTALGDWSADTAGLGYQGAAMVFGSALAVVALLYWRTAASRTALFWAAFILTRPLGAVLGDFLDKPITSGGLELSRFAASAVLLGAMVIALRLLPQRAAAVAH
;
A
#
# COMPACT_ATOMS: atom_id res chain seq x y z
N MET A 1 34.50 -32.87 -0.91
CA MET A 1 33.06 -32.81 -0.58
C MET A 1 32.58 -31.43 -0.99
N ASN A 2 31.87 -31.34 -2.12
CA ASN A 2 31.24 -30.10 -2.54
C ASN A 2 30.01 -29.90 -1.66
N THR A 3 30.06 -28.95 -0.74
CA THR A 3 28.86 -28.39 -0.12
C THR A 3 27.97 -27.89 -1.27
N PRO A 4 26.71 -28.31 -1.37
CA PRO A 4 25.80 -27.68 -2.31
C PRO A 4 25.73 -26.21 -1.93
N SER A 5 26.15 -25.32 -2.85
CA SER A 5 25.86 -23.90 -2.70
C SER A 5 24.36 -23.79 -2.51
N VAL A 6 23.90 -23.40 -1.32
CA VAL A 6 22.49 -23.09 -1.09
C VAL A 6 22.18 -22.00 -2.11
N ALA A 7 21.49 -22.37 -3.19
CA ALA A 7 20.97 -21.40 -4.12
C ALA A 7 20.11 -20.47 -3.27
N SER A 8 20.57 -19.24 -3.06
CA SER A 8 19.85 -18.28 -2.24
C SER A 8 18.48 -18.08 -2.87
N VAL A 9 17.45 -18.66 -2.25
CA VAL A 9 16.07 -18.50 -2.67
C VAL A 9 15.71 -17.05 -2.42
N ARG A 10 15.96 -16.17 -3.41
CA ARG A 10 15.73 -14.74 -3.26
C ARG A 10 14.25 -14.48 -3.06
N ALA A 11 13.91 -13.59 -2.12
CA ALA A 11 12.53 -13.18 -1.90
C ALA A 11 11.94 -12.57 -3.18
N LYS A 12 10.63 -12.76 -3.43
CA LYS A 12 9.93 -12.18 -4.59
C LYS A 12 9.49 -10.73 -4.37
N VAL A 13 10.00 -10.11 -3.31
CA VAL A 13 9.62 -8.79 -2.81
C VAL A 13 10.85 -7.90 -2.83
N PRO A 14 10.74 -6.60 -3.16
CA PRO A 14 11.90 -5.71 -3.19
C PRO A 14 12.49 -5.49 -1.79
N GLU A 15 13.78 -5.19 -1.78
CA GLU A 15 14.48 -4.68 -0.60
C GLU A 15 13.92 -3.31 -0.19
N ALA A 16 13.67 -3.12 1.11
CA ALA A 16 13.07 -1.91 1.68
C ALA A 16 14.09 -0.74 1.78
N THR A 17 14.63 -0.33 0.63
CA THR A 17 15.54 0.82 0.48
C THR A 17 14.78 2.14 0.51
N LEU A 18 15.50 3.28 0.57
CA LEU A 18 14.87 4.59 0.40
C LEU A 18 14.11 4.71 -0.93
N GLY A 19 14.67 4.15 -2.01
CA GLY A 19 14.02 4.13 -3.31
C GLY A 19 12.70 3.34 -3.33
N PHE A 20 12.65 2.22 -2.59
CA PHE A 20 11.41 1.48 -2.39
C PHE A 20 10.33 2.36 -1.73
N TRP A 21 10.67 3.08 -0.66
CA TRP A 21 9.70 3.92 0.04
C TRP A 21 9.19 5.09 -0.80
N LEU A 22 10.06 5.72 -1.59
CA LEU A 22 9.67 6.79 -2.51
C LEU A 22 8.70 6.29 -3.59
N VAL A 23 9.03 5.18 -4.25
CA VAL A 23 8.14 4.58 -5.25
C VAL A 23 6.84 4.11 -4.60
N LYS A 24 6.89 3.61 -3.36
CA LYS A 24 5.70 3.20 -2.63
C LYS A 24 4.75 4.36 -2.34
N ILE A 25 5.26 5.49 -1.87
CA ILE A 25 4.45 6.69 -1.62
C ILE A 25 3.81 7.17 -2.93
N ALA A 26 4.56 7.16 -4.04
CA ALA A 26 4.00 7.48 -5.35
C ALA A 26 2.93 6.47 -5.77
N ALA A 27 3.12 5.18 -5.52
CA ALA A 27 2.16 4.12 -5.83
C ALA A 27 0.87 4.25 -5.02
N THR A 28 0.96 4.56 -3.72
CA THR A 28 -0.22 4.76 -2.88
C THR A 28 -0.98 6.02 -3.27
N THR A 29 -0.28 7.10 -3.61
CA THR A 29 -0.89 8.33 -4.13
C THR A 29 -1.58 8.10 -5.49
N LEU A 30 -0.94 7.32 -6.36
CA LEU A 30 -1.51 6.89 -7.64
C LEU A 30 -2.75 6.03 -7.44
N GLY A 31 -2.71 5.10 -6.48
CA GLY A 31 -3.84 4.23 -6.16
C GLY A 31 -5.10 5.01 -5.83
N GLU A 32 -4.94 6.09 -5.05
CA GLU A 32 -6.02 7.01 -4.68
C GLU A 32 -6.62 7.71 -5.90
N THR A 33 -5.79 8.49 -6.57
CA THR A 33 -6.21 9.29 -7.74
C THR A 33 -6.76 8.44 -8.88
N ALA A 34 -6.22 7.24 -9.10
CA ALA A 34 -6.73 6.30 -10.09
C ALA A 34 -8.05 5.65 -9.66
N GLY A 35 -8.21 5.37 -8.37
CA GLY A 35 -9.43 4.83 -7.78
C GLY A 35 -10.57 5.80 -8.00
N ASP A 36 -10.35 7.07 -7.63
CA ASP A 36 -11.30 8.16 -7.79
C ASP A 36 -11.53 8.57 -9.24
N ALA A 37 -10.53 8.45 -10.11
CA ALA A 37 -10.72 8.66 -11.55
C ALA A 37 -11.79 7.70 -12.09
N VAL A 38 -11.71 6.41 -11.72
CA VAL A 38 -12.63 5.38 -12.22
C VAL A 38 -13.96 5.39 -11.46
N SER A 39 -13.96 5.54 -10.14
CA SER A 39 -15.19 5.52 -9.33
C SER A 39 -16.00 6.81 -9.48
N MET A 40 -15.36 7.97 -9.37
CA MET A 40 -16.02 9.29 -9.35
C MET A 40 -16.06 9.94 -10.72
N SER A 41 -14.92 10.01 -11.44
CA SER A 41 -14.85 10.80 -12.69
C SER A 41 -15.43 10.09 -13.90
N LEU A 42 -15.44 8.76 -13.92
CA LEU A 42 -16.20 7.97 -14.91
C LEU A 42 -17.63 7.67 -14.45
N HIS A 43 -18.02 8.13 -13.25
CA HIS A 43 -19.35 7.89 -12.67
C HIS A 43 -19.75 6.40 -12.58
N LEU A 44 -18.78 5.48 -12.48
CA LEU A 44 -19.06 4.05 -12.32
C LEU A 44 -19.51 3.69 -10.90
N GLY A 45 -19.18 4.52 -9.92
CA GLY A 45 -19.42 4.27 -8.51
C GLY A 45 -18.39 3.31 -7.89
N TYR A 46 -18.33 3.32 -6.56
CA TYR A 46 -17.28 2.62 -5.81
C TYR A 46 -17.35 1.09 -5.93
N LEU A 47 -18.56 0.50 -5.97
CA LEU A 47 -18.72 -0.95 -6.07
C LEU A 47 -18.22 -1.50 -7.42
N ALA A 48 -18.65 -0.89 -8.53
CA ALA A 48 -18.23 -1.34 -9.86
C ALA A 48 -16.72 -1.17 -10.06
N ALA A 49 -16.16 -0.02 -9.64
CA ALA A 49 -14.72 0.21 -9.66
C ALA A 49 -13.97 -0.84 -8.81
N THR A 50 -14.46 -1.14 -7.62
CA THR A 50 -13.89 -2.18 -6.75
C THR A 50 -13.85 -3.54 -7.42
N VAL A 51 -14.93 -3.96 -8.07
CA VAL A 51 -14.97 -5.26 -8.77
C VAL A 51 -13.95 -5.31 -9.92
N ILE A 52 -13.84 -4.25 -10.71
CA ILE A 52 -12.88 -4.16 -11.81
C ILE A 52 -11.44 -4.26 -11.29
N PHE A 53 -11.09 -3.44 -10.30
CA PHE A 53 -9.74 -3.45 -9.75
C PHE A 53 -9.45 -4.73 -8.97
N ALA A 54 -10.43 -5.34 -8.30
CA ALA A 54 -10.25 -6.59 -7.58
C ALA A 54 -9.95 -7.74 -8.54
N ALA A 55 -10.61 -7.79 -9.69
CA ALA A 55 -10.29 -8.75 -10.75
C ALA A 55 -8.87 -8.56 -11.29
N LEU A 56 -8.45 -7.30 -11.55
CA LEU A 56 -7.09 -7.00 -11.97
C LEU A 56 -6.05 -7.37 -10.91
N PHE A 57 -6.31 -7.03 -9.65
CA PHE A 57 -5.45 -7.38 -8.53
C PHE A 57 -5.32 -8.90 -8.38
N ALA A 58 -6.42 -9.65 -8.42
CA ALA A 58 -6.40 -11.10 -8.33
C ALA A 58 -5.56 -11.73 -9.45
N ALA A 59 -5.68 -11.25 -10.69
CA ALA A 59 -4.87 -11.70 -11.81
C ALA A 59 -3.37 -11.41 -11.60
N LEU A 60 -3.03 -10.21 -11.10
CA LEU A 60 -1.64 -9.82 -10.82
C LEU A 60 -1.04 -10.57 -9.62
N VAL A 61 -1.81 -10.84 -8.57
CA VAL A 61 -1.40 -11.69 -7.45
C VAL A 61 -1.16 -13.11 -7.92
N PHE A 62 -2.05 -13.65 -8.74
CA PHE A 62 -1.86 -14.98 -9.30
C PHE A 62 -0.58 -15.08 -10.13
N ALA A 63 -0.29 -14.05 -10.95
CA ALA A 63 0.96 -13.96 -11.68
C ALA A 63 2.18 -13.84 -10.74
N GLN A 64 2.09 -13.07 -9.66
CA GLN A 64 3.12 -12.99 -8.62
C GLN A 64 3.41 -14.34 -7.96
N MET A 65 2.35 -15.07 -7.60
CA MET A 65 2.49 -16.38 -6.96
C MET A 65 3.15 -17.40 -7.90
N ARG A 66 2.87 -17.32 -9.20
CA ARG A 66 3.49 -18.17 -10.23
C ARG A 66 4.91 -17.75 -10.62
N ALA A 67 5.30 -16.50 -10.37
CA ALA A 67 6.63 -16.03 -10.73
C ALA A 67 7.70 -16.77 -9.91
N MET A 68 8.76 -17.24 -10.57
CA MET A 68 9.86 -17.96 -9.91
C MET A 68 10.99 -17.04 -9.42
N ARG A 69 10.92 -15.75 -9.76
CA ARG A 69 11.93 -14.72 -9.45
C ARG A 69 11.24 -13.39 -9.16
N PHE A 70 11.97 -12.45 -8.58
CA PHE A 70 11.49 -11.08 -8.41
C PHE A 70 11.40 -10.36 -9.77
N HIS A 71 10.20 -9.89 -10.11
CA HIS A 71 9.94 -9.04 -11.27
C HIS A 71 9.45 -7.67 -10.79
N PRO A 72 10.27 -6.60 -10.87
CA PRO A 72 9.90 -5.28 -10.36
C PRO A 72 8.61 -4.73 -10.95
N ALA A 73 8.45 -4.80 -12.28
CA ALA A 73 7.26 -4.31 -12.96
C ALA A 73 6.00 -5.03 -12.45
N LEU A 74 6.04 -6.36 -12.37
CA LEU A 74 4.92 -7.15 -11.87
C LEU A 74 4.61 -6.77 -10.41
N TYR A 75 5.60 -6.60 -9.55
CA TYR A 75 5.40 -6.25 -8.14
C TYR A 75 4.73 -4.89 -8.00
N TRP A 76 5.27 -3.88 -8.69
CA TRP A 76 4.73 -2.52 -8.62
C TRP A 76 3.36 -2.42 -9.27
N SER A 77 3.08 -3.15 -10.35
CA SER A 77 1.72 -3.26 -10.89
C SER A 77 0.76 -3.89 -9.89
N THR A 78 1.15 -4.97 -9.19
CA THR A 78 0.32 -5.56 -8.14
C THR A 78 0.08 -4.57 -6.99
N ILE A 79 1.11 -3.80 -6.59
CA ILE A 79 1.00 -2.76 -5.56
C ILE A 79 0.03 -1.64 -5.98
N ILE A 80 0.13 -1.15 -7.21
CA ILE A 80 -0.80 -0.15 -7.74
C ILE A 80 -2.23 -0.72 -7.70
N ALA A 81 -2.43 -1.91 -8.25
CA ALA A 81 -3.75 -2.54 -8.27
C ALA A 81 -4.36 -2.71 -6.87
N THR A 82 -3.60 -3.18 -5.88
CA THR A 82 -4.11 -3.29 -4.51
C THR A 82 -4.38 -1.94 -3.86
N THR A 83 -3.59 -0.91 -4.15
CA THR A 83 -3.88 0.43 -3.62
C THR A 83 -5.17 0.98 -4.20
N THR A 84 -5.42 0.76 -5.49
CA THR A 84 -6.65 1.22 -6.16
C THR A 84 -7.88 0.45 -5.69
N VAL A 85 -7.79 -0.88 -5.52
CA VAL A 85 -8.85 -1.66 -4.85
C VAL A 85 -9.07 -1.15 -3.43
N GLY A 86 -7.98 -0.88 -2.71
CA GLY A 86 -8.01 -0.38 -1.34
C GLY A 86 -8.82 0.91 -1.22
N THR A 87 -8.58 1.88 -2.10
CA THR A 87 -9.37 3.12 -2.22
C THR A 87 -10.84 2.84 -2.41
N THR A 88 -11.19 2.21 -3.53
CA THR A 88 -12.60 2.08 -3.92
C THR A 88 -13.39 1.20 -2.94
N LEU A 89 -12.73 0.22 -2.32
CA LEU A 89 -13.36 -0.63 -1.31
C LEU A 89 -13.58 0.13 0.01
N ALA A 90 -12.64 0.97 0.43
CA ALA A 90 -12.80 1.80 1.62
C ALA A 90 -13.95 2.80 1.43
N ASP A 91 -13.95 3.52 0.31
CA ASP A 91 -15.03 4.44 -0.02
C ASP A 91 -16.40 3.76 -0.11
N PHE A 92 -16.44 2.57 -0.69
CA PHE A 92 -17.67 1.78 -0.74
C PHE A 92 -18.17 1.45 0.66
N ALA A 93 -17.29 0.97 1.54
CA ALA A 93 -17.65 0.59 2.91
C ALA A 93 -18.08 1.81 3.75
N ASP A 94 -17.30 2.88 3.70
CA ASP A 94 -17.50 4.02 4.59
C ASP A 94 -18.61 4.94 4.10
N ARG A 95 -18.66 5.21 2.79
CA ARG A 95 -19.59 6.18 2.20
C ARG A 95 -20.87 5.53 1.67
N SER A 96 -20.77 4.38 0.98
CA SER A 96 -21.94 3.75 0.33
C SER A 96 -22.70 2.78 1.24
N LEU A 97 -22.00 1.94 2.01
CA LEU A 97 -22.63 1.07 3.01
C LEU A 97 -22.98 1.80 4.31
N GLY A 98 -22.46 3.02 4.51
CA GLY A 98 -22.77 3.86 5.66
C GLY A 98 -22.16 3.38 6.97
N ILE A 99 -21.09 2.57 6.91
CA ILE A 99 -20.35 2.14 8.11
C ILE A 99 -19.67 3.36 8.77
N GLY A 100 -19.32 4.37 7.97
CA GLY A 100 -18.62 5.57 8.39
C GLY A 100 -17.15 5.32 8.72
N TYR A 101 -16.33 6.35 8.56
CA TYR A 101 -14.88 6.23 8.64
C TYR A 101 -14.35 5.65 9.96
N ALA A 102 -14.95 6.00 11.10
CA ALA A 102 -14.54 5.45 12.39
C ALA A 102 -14.83 3.94 12.49
N GLY A 103 -15.99 3.50 11.97
CA GLY A 103 -16.38 2.09 11.94
C GLY A 103 -15.53 1.28 10.97
N GLY A 104 -15.36 1.77 9.74
CA GLY A 104 -14.53 1.11 8.72
C GLY A 104 -13.07 1.03 9.12
N THR A 105 -12.49 2.13 9.62
CA THR A 105 -11.12 2.14 10.15
C THR A 105 -10.94 1.13 11.28
N SER A 106 -11.86 1.09 12.25
CA SER A 106 -11.77 0.16 13.39
C SER A 106 -11.86 -1.30 12.95
N LEU A 107 -12.79 -1.61 12.04
CA LEU A 107 -12.94 -2.95 11.47
C LEU A 107 -11.69 -3.38 10.69
N LEU A 108 -11.17 -2.50 9.82
CA LEU A 108 -10.00 -2.79 8.99
C LEU A 108 -8.73 -2.90 9.82
N LEU A 109 -8.61 -2.14 10.91
CA LEU A 109 -7.52 -2.28 11.86
C LEU A 109 -7.56 -3.64 12.57
N ALA A 110 -8.75 -4.09 12.98
CA ALA A 110 -8.94 -5.41 13.58
C ALA A 110 -8.61 -6.54 12.58
N LEU A 111 -9.07 -6.44 11.33
CA LEU A 111 -8.78 -7.41 10.27
C LEU A 111 -7.30 -7.45 9.91
N LEU A 112 -6.64 -6.29 9.83
CA LEU A 112 -5.21 -6.18 9.61
C LEU A 112 -4.44 -6.86 10.74
N GLY A 113 -4.75 -6.54 12.00
CA GLY A 113 -4.15 -7.16 13.18
C GLY A 113 -4.35 -8.68 13.19
N ALA A 114 -5.57 -9.15 12.92
CA ALA A 114 -5.88 -10.57 12.80
C ALA A 114 -5.07 -11.24 11.69
N SER A 115 -4.91 -10.60 10.53
CA SER A 115 -4.13 -11.15 9.41
C SER A 115 -2.66 -11.35 9.79
N LEU A 116 -2.05 -10.38 10.47
CA LEU A 116 -0.66 -10.44 10.93
C LEU A 116 -0.48 -11.53 12.00
N LEU A 117 -1.40 -11.62 12.97
CA LEU A 117 -1.37 -12.64 14.03
C LEU A 117 -1.54 -14.05 13.46
N LEU A 118 -2.52 -14.24 12.57
CA LEU A 118 -2.75 -15.53 11.91
C LEU A 118 -1.57 -15.92 11.03
N TRP A 119 -0.95 -14.97 10.34
CA TRP A 119 0.25 -15.22 9.54
C TRP A 119 1.43 -15.64 10.43
N GLN A 120 1.69 -14.90 11.52
CA GLN A 120 2.73 -15.22 12.49
C GLN A 120 2.52 -16.62 13.08
N HIS A 121 1.31 -16.96 13.49
CA HIS A 121 0.97 -18.29 14.03
C HIS A 121 1.09 -19.39 12.97
N SER A 122 0.76 -19.09 11.71
CA SER A 122 0.71 -20.07 10.62
C SER A 122 2.05 -20.39 9.97
N THR A 123 3.02 -19.46 10.05
CA THR A 123 4.30 -19.55 9.32
C THR A 123 5.53 -19.26 10.20
N GLY A 124 5.32 -18.81 11.44
CA GLY A 124 6.39 -18.49 12.39
C GLY A 124 7.03 -17.12 12.20
N SER A 125 6.80 -16.43 11.08
CA SER A 125 7.39 -15.10 10.83
C SER A 125 6.60 -14.29 9.81
N VAL A 126 6.30 -13.03 10.15
CA VAL A 126 5.74 -12.01 9.26
C VAL A 126 6.82 -11.15 8.56
N ALA A 127 8.08 -11.57 8.60
CA ALA A 127 9.16 -10.88 7.92
C ALA A 127 8.98 -10.96 6.39
N VAL A 128 9.17 -9.84 5.68
CA VAL A 128 9.02 -9.81 4.21
C VAL A 128 9.96 -10.81 3.51
N GLY A 129 11.14 -11.04 4.08
CA GLY A 129 12.11 -12.01 3.57
C GLY A 129 11.71 -13.49 3.76
N SER A 130 10.71 -13.80 4.60
CA SER A 130 10.19 -15.16 4.79
C SER A 130 9.08 -15.54 3.80
N VAL A 131 8.66 -14.61 2.94
CA VAL A 131 7.60 -14.82 1.93
C VAL A 131 8.15 -15.65 0.76
N GLN A 132 8.18 -16.96 0.95
CA GLN A 132 8.71 -17.92 -0.04
C GLN A 132 7.74 -19.08 -0.35
N SER A 133 6.77 -19.32 0.52
CA SER A 133 5.72 -20.34 0.30
C SER A 133 4.45 -19.69 -0.21
N GLY A 134 3.66 -20.42 -1.02
CA GLY A 134 2.35 -19.93 -1.47
C GLY A 134 1.43 -19.54 -0.31
N LYS A 135 1.52 -20.24 0.83
CA LYS A 135 0.79 -19.88 2.06
C LYS A 135 1.22 -18.52 2.60
N ALA A 136 2.52 -18.26 2.69
CA ALA A 136 3.05 -16.96 3.14
C ALA A 136 2.73 -15.83 2.16
N GLU A 137 2.75 -16.11 0.85
CA GLU A 137 2.35 -15.15 -0.19
C GLU A 137 0.88 -14.74 -0.07
N VAL A 138 -0.02 -15.69 0.20
CA VAL A 138 -1.44 -15.37 0.45
C VAL A 138 -1.58 -14.44 1.64
N PHE A 139 -0.96 -14.76 2.78
CA PHE A 139 -0.99 -13.87 3.95
C PHE A 139 -0.41 -12.49 3.63
N TYR A 140 0.73 -12.43 2.93
CA TYR A 140 1.35 -11.17 2.53
C TYR A 140 0.38 -10.29 1.72
N TRP A 141 -0.26 -10.84 0.68
CA TRP A 141 -1.18 -10.07 -0.16
C TRP A 141 -2.49 -9.71 0.55
N VAL A 142 -3.00 -10.57 1.42
CA VAL A 142 -4.18 -10.27 2.26
C VAL A 142 -3.88 -9.15 3.25
N THR A 143 -2.76 -9.23 3.97
CA THR A 143 -2.30 -8.19 4.90
C THR A 143 -2.09 -6.86 4.17
N ILE A 144 -1.50 -6.89 2.97
CA ILE A 144 -1.38 -5.69 2.14
C ILE A 144 -2.75 -5.12 1.80
N MET A 145 -3.70 -5.94 1.32
CA MET A 145 -5.02 -5.46 0.97
C MET A 145 -5.70 -4.76 2.16
N TYR A 146 -5.73 -5.39 3.33
CA TYR A 146 -6.28 -4.75 4.53
C TYR A 146 -5.54 -3.48 4.91
N SER A 147 -4.21 -3.45 4.79
CA SER A 147 -3.42 -2.24 5.01
C SER A 147 -3.76 -1.13 4.01
N GLN A 148 -4.04 -1.48 2.74
CA GLN A 148 -4.38 -0.49 1.73
C GLN A 148 -5.75 0.13 1.98
N THR A 149 -6.75 -0.71 2.25
CA THR A 149 -8.11 -0.27 2.55
C THR A 149 -8.15 0.52 3.86
N LEU A 150 -7.47 0.03 4.92
CA LEU A 150 -7.36 0.74 6.19
C LEU A 150 -6.77 2.13 6.00
N GLY A 151 -5.69 2.24 5.23
CA GLY A 151 -5.02 3.51 5.08
C GLY A 151 -5.85 4.54 4.31
N THR A 152 -6.68 4.14 3.34
CA THR A 152 -7.66 5.08 2.74
C THR A 152 -8.63 5.57 3.81
N ALA A 153 -9.34 4.64 4.47
CA ALA A 153 -10.34 4.96 5.47
C ALA A 153 -9.77 5.86 6.59
N LEU A 154 -8.57 5.55 7.07
CA LEU A 154 -7.88 6.32 8.11
C LEU A 154 -7.39 7.69 7.60
N GLY A 155 -6.93 7.77 6.35
CA GLY A 155 -6.51 9.01 5.71
C GLY A 155 -7.68 9.98 5.60
N ASP A 156 -8.77 9.52 5.00
CA ASP A 156 -10.02 10.26 4.84
C ASP A 156 -10.64 10.63 6.18
N TRP A 157 -10.63 9.69 7.14
CA TRP A 157 -11.08 9.99 8.50
C TRP A 157 -10.32 11.18 9.08
N SER A 158 -9.00 11.16 8.95
CA SER A 158 -8.11 12.17 9.52
C SER A 158 -8.29 13.52 8.85
N ALA A 159 -8.41 13.54 7.52
CA ALA A 159 -8.59 14.76 6.75
C ALA A 159 -9.99 15.36 6.93
N ASP A 160 -11.04 14.54 6.81
CA ASP A 160 -12.43 14.98 6.75
C ASP A 160 -13.04 15.09 8.15
N THR A 161 -13.39 13.95 8.77
CA THR A 161 -14.25 13.95 9.96
C THR A 161 -13.50 14.31 11.24
N ALA A 162 -12.21 13.98 11.33
CA ALA A 162 -11.35 14.46 12.40
C ALA A 162 -10.93 15.93 12.22
N GLY A 163 -11.18 16.52 11.04
CA GLY A 163 -11.03 17.95 10.79
C GLY A 163 -9.59 18.44 10.67
N LEU A 164 -8.61 17.56 10.41
CA LEU A 164 -7.22 18.00 10.22
C LEU A 164 -6.98 18.63 8.84
N GLY A 165 -7.87 18.38 7.88
CA GLY A 165 -7.67 18.68 6.46
C GLY A 165 -6.52 17.88 5.86
N TYR A 166 -6.35 17.98 4.54
CA TYR A 166 -5.33 17.18 3.85
C TYR A 166 -3.90 17.54 4.28
N GLN A 167 -3.59 18.83 4.46
CA GLN A 167 -2.25 19.25 4.89
C GLN A 167 -1.94 18.77 6.33
N GLY A 168 -2.89 18.93 7.26
CA GLY A 168 -2.71 18.50 8.64
C GLY A 168 -2.55 16.99 8.75
N ALA A 169 -3.38 16.22 8.05
CA ALA A 169 -3.27 14.77 7.99
C ALA A 169 -1.93 14.34 7.36
N ALA A 170 -1.47 14.99 6.28
CA ALA A 170 -0.18 14.70 5.64
C ALA A 170 1.00 14.96 6.60
N MET A 171 0.94 16.04 7.39
CA MET A 171 1.94 16.33 8.41
C MET A 171 1.97 15.25 9.51
N VAL A 172 0.81 14.78 9.97
CA VAL A 172 0.73 13.72 10.98
C VAL A 172 1.34 12.41 10.47
N PHE A 173 0.92 11.91 9.32
CA PHE A 173 1.44 10.65 8.78
C PHE A 173 2.90 10.76 8.33
N GLY A 174 3.28 11.91 7.75
CA GLY A 174 4.68 12.20 7.40
C GLY A 174 5.60 12.24 8.62
N SER A 175 5.16 12.88 9.71
CA SER A 175 5.91 12.91 10.97
C SER A 175 5.99 11.52 11.61
N ALA A 176 4.92 10.74 11.57
CA ALA A 176 4.93 9.37 12.07
C ALA A 176 5.94 8.49 11.29
N LEU A 177 6.00 8.63 9.96
CA LEU A 177 7.01 7.96 9.14
C LEU A 177 8.43 8.44 9.47
N ALA A 178 8.63 9.74 9.71
CA ALA A 178 9.92 10.27 10.14
C ALA A 178 10.36 9.67 11.49
N VAL A 179 9.43 9.50 12.43
CA VAL A 179 9.70 8.79 13.70
C VAL A 179 10.08 7.33 13.45
N VAL A 180 9.37 6.62 12.58
CA VAL A 180 9.73 5.22 12.22
C VAL A 180 11.12 5.15 11.59
N ALA A 181 11.47 6.09 10.70
CA ALA A 181 12.81 6.18 10.12
C ALA A 181 13.88 6.49 11.18
N LEU A 182 13.60 7.39 12.13
CA LEU A 182 14.49 7.69 13.25
C LEU A 182 14.70 6.46 14.13
N LEU A 183 13.63 5.74 14.50
CA LEU A 183 13.72 4.49 15.26
C LEU A 183 14.55 3.44 14.51
N TYR A 184 14.40 3.37 13.19
CA TYR A 184 15.22 2.49 12.35
C TYR A 184 16.72 2.84 12.45
N TRP A 185 17.12 4.11 12.42
CA TRP A 185 18.54 4.47 12.49
C TRP A 185 19.12 4.52 13.90
N ARG A 186 18.30 4.78 14.91
CA ARG A 186 18.76 5.07 16.28
C ARG A 186 18.59 3.93 17.26
N THR A 187 17.84 2.89 16.92
CA THR A 187 17.51 1.82 17.87
C THR A 187 17.74 0.43 17.29
N ALA A 188 17.73 -0.57 18.18
CA ALA A 188 17.73 -2.00 17.85
C ALA A 188 16.30 -2.56 17.75
N ALA A 189 15.28 -1.72 17.53
CA ALA A 189 13.90 -2.16 17.38
C ALA A 189 13.74 -3.15 16.20
N SER A 190 12.74 -4.02 16.30
CA SER A 190 12.49 -5.06 15.31
C SER A 190 12.33 -4.47 13.90
N ARG A 191 13.19 -4.90 12.98
CA ARG A 191 13.17 -4.46 11.57
C ARG A 191 11.86 -4.82 10.89
N THR A 192 11.30 -5.97 11.24
CA THR A 192 9.99 -6.43 10.75
C THR A 192 8.87 -5.53 11.26
N ALA A 193 8.87 -5.16 12.54
CA ALA A 193 7.85 -4.29 13.10
C ALA A 193 7.93 -2.88 12.49
N LEU A 194 9.12 -2.31 12.36
CA LEU A 194 9.34 -1.01 11.73
C LEU A 194 8.94 -1.02 10.24
N PHE A 195 9.22 -2.12 9.53
CA PHE A 195 8.76 -2.29 8.15
C PHE A 195 7.24 -2.22 8.08
N TRP A 196 6.52 -3.01 8.89
CA TRP A 196 5.05 -3.01 8.87
C TRP A 196 4.47 -1.66 9.31
N ALA A 197 5.05 -1.02 10.32
CA ALA A 197 4.64 0.32 10.73
C ALA A 197 4.77 1.34 9.58
N ALA A 198 5.95 1.40 8.93
CA ALA A 198 6.13 2.26 7.76
C ALA A 198 5.23 1.84 6.59
N PHE A 199 5.03 0.54 6.39
CA PHE A 199 4.19 0.02 5.32
C PHE A 199 2.73 0.46 5.52
N ILE A 200 2.21 0.36 6.73
CA ILE A 200 0.84 0.74 7.06
C ILE A 200 0.69 2.26 6.99
N LEU A 201 1.64 3.04 7.54
CA LEU A 201 1.59 4.51 7.58
C LEU A 201 1.79 5.19 6.22
N THR A 202 2.48 4.55 5.27
CA THR A 202 2.65 5.11 3.91
C THR A 202 1.35 5.11 3.11
N ARG A 203 0.37 4.27 3.48
CA ARG A 203 -0.93 4.26 2.82
C ARG A 203 -1.79 5.48 3.14
N PRO A 204 -2.13 5.80 4.40
CA PRO A 204 -2.93 6.98 4.70
C PRO A 204 -2.21 8.27 4.27
N LEU A 205 -0.88 8.33 4.33
CA LEU A 205 -0.15 9.43 3.71
C LEU A 205 -0.44 9.53 2.21
N GLY A 206 -0.37 8.43 1.47
CA GLY A 206 -0.64 8.43 0.03
C GLY A 206 -2.09 8.78 -0.32
N ALA A 207 -3.07 8.30 0.46
CA ALA A 207 -4.48 8.65 0.28
C ALA A 207 -4.69 10.16 0.46
N VAL A 208 -4.21 10.71 1.58
CA VAL A 208 -4.29 12.15 1.87
C VAL A 208 -3.57 12.99 0.82
N LEU A 209 -2.41 12.56 0.32
CA LEU A 209 -1.72 13.25 -0.76
C LEU A 209 -2.48 13.17 -2.08
N GLY A 210 -3.11 12.04 -2.39
CA GLY A 210 -3.91 11.85 -3.60
C GLY A 210 -5.13 12.77 -3.59
N ASP A 211 -5.85 12.77 -2.48
CA ASP A 211 -6.98 13.66 -2.25
C ASP A 211 -6.56 15.12 -2.27
N PHE A 212 -5.42 15.48 -1.66
CA PHE A 212 -4.90 16.83 -1.74
C PHE A 212 -4.67 17.27 -3.18
N LEU A 213 -4.21 16.37 -4.06
CA LEU A 213 -4.00 16.70 -5.47
C LEU A 213 -5.33 16.93 -6.21
N ASP A 214 -6.36 16.11 -5.97
CA ASP A 214 -7.54 16.08 -6.84
C ASP A 214 -8.81 16.77 -6.32
N LYS A 215 -8.96 16.91 -4.99
CA LYS A 215 -10.20 17.42 -4.40
C LYS A 215 -10.30 18.94 -4.63
N PRO A 216 -11.53 19.50 -4.63
CA PRO A 216 -11.75 20.92 -4.89
C PRO A 216 -10.98 21.83 -3.92
N ILE A 217 -10.64 23.04 -4.39
CA ILE A 217 -9.98 24.06 -3.56
C ILE A 217 -10.83 24.42 -2.33
N THR A 218 -12.15 24.42 -2.48
CA THR A 218 -13.10 24.69 -1.39
C THR A 218 -13.04 23.65 -0.26
N SER A 219 -12.53 22.45 -0.55
CA SER A 219 -12.31 21.37 0.42
C SER A 219 -10.85 21.29 0.87
N GLY A 220 -10.00 22.23 0.45
CA GLY A 220 -8.57 22.28 0.82
C GLY A 220 -7.63 21.48 -0.11
N GLY A 221 -8.11 21.00 -1.26
CA GLY A 221 -7.29 20.34 -2.28
C GLY A 221 -6.75 21.31 -3.34
N LEU A 222 -6.13 20.76 -4.39
CA LEU A 222 -5.53 21.50 -5.51
C LEU A 222 -6.35 21.43 -6.80
N GLU A 223 -7.45 20.67 -6.81
CA GLU A 223 -8.38 20.57 -7.94
C GLU A 223 -7.72 20.15 -9.27
N LEU A 224 -6.69 19.31 -9.18
CA LEU A 224 -6.07 18.72 -10.37
C LEU A 224 -6.96 17.63 -10.96
N SER A 225 -6.92 17.50 -12.29
CA SER A 225 -7.59 16.38 -12.95
C SER A 225 -7.05 15.05 -12.43
N ARG A 226 -7.94 14.16 -11.95
CA ARG A 226 -7.60 12.81 -11.46
C ARG A 226 -6.81 12.00 -12.47
N PHE A 227 -7.19 12.09 -13.75
CA PHE A 227 -6.47 11.43 -14.85
C PHE A 227 -5.07 12.01 -15.05
N ALA A 228 -4.92 13.34 -14.99
CA ALA A 228 -3.62 13.99 -15.13
C ALA A 228 -2.70 13.68 -13.93
N ALA A 229 -3.22 13.77 -12.70
CA ALA A 229 -2.49 13.40 -11.48
C ALA A 229 -2.02 11.94 -11.53
N SER A 230 -2.91 11.02 -11.92
CA SER A 230 -2.59 9.60 -12.11
C SER A 230 -1.50 9.40 -13.17
N ALA A 231 -1.59 10.07 -14.32
CA ALA A 231 -0.61 9.95 -15.40
C ALA A 231 0.78 10.45 -14.98
N VAL A 232 0.85 11.59 -14.27
CA VAL A 232 2.10 12.15 -13.76
C VAL A 232 2.73 11.23 -12.71
N LEU A 233 1.95 10.72 -11.76
CA LEU A 233 2.43 9.80 -10.72
C LEU A 233 2.93 8.49 -11.34
N LEU A 234 2.20 7.93 -12.31
CA LEU A 234 2.64 6.74 -13.03
C LEU A 234 3.95 7.00 -13.80
N GLY A 235 4.07 8.14 -14.48
CA GLY A 235 5.30 8.56 -15.16
C GLY A 235 6.48 8.69 -14.20
N ALA A 236 6.28 9.35 -13.06
CA ALA A 236 7.28 9.49 -12.00
C ALA A 236 7.72 8.13 -11.45
N MET A 237 6.78 7.20 -11.22
CA MET A 237 7.10 5.82 -10.83
C MET A 237 7.95 5.11 -11.88
N VAL A 238 7.56 5.17 -13.16
CA VAL A 238 8.33 4.53 -14.25
C VAL A 238 9.76 5.08 -14.31
N ILE A 239 9.94 6.39 -14.18
CA ILE A 239 11.26 7.03 -14.13
C ILE A 239 12.05 6.53 -12.91
N ALA A 240 11.45 6.57 -11.72
CA ALA A 240 12.10 6.13 -10.49
C ALA A 240 12.51 4.64 -10.56
N LEU A 241 11.68 3.78 -11.14
CA LEU A 241 12.00 2.35 -11.33
C LEU A 241 13.16 2.10 -12.30
N ARG A 242 13.39 3.00 -13.27
CA ARG A 242 14.53 2.94 -14.19
C ARG A 242 15.81 3.49 -13.56
N LEU A 243 15.70 4.52 -12.73
CA LEU A 243 16.86 5.19 -12.12
C LEU A 243 17.34 4.53 -10.83
N LEU A 244 16.43 3.93 -10.05
CA LEU A 244 16.73 3.37 -8.74
C LEU A 244 16.87 1.84 -8.82
N PRO A 245 17.96 1.26 -8.26
CA PRO A 245 18.21 -0.17 -8.34
C PRO A 245 17.11 -0.96 -7.61
N GLN A 246 16.42 -1.84 -8.35
CA GLN A 246 15.42 -2.74 -7.81
C GLN A 246 16.08 -4.09 -7.49
N ARG A 247 16.34 -4.35 -6.21
CA ARG A 247 16.91 -5.62 -5.73
C ARG A 247 15.86 -6.39 -4.95
N ALA A 248 15.90 -7.72 -5.06
CA ALA A 248 15.11 -8.61 -4.22
C ALA A 248 15.58 -8.49 -2.76
N ALA A 249 14.64 -8.54 -1.82
CA ALA A 249 14.95 -8.55 -0.40
C ALA A 249 15.83 -9.75 -0.05
N ALA A 250 16.80 -9.53 0.84
CA ALA A 250 17.56 -10.61 1.43
C ALA A 250 16.62 -11.53 2.22
N VAL A 251 16.86 -12.84 2.13
CA VAL A 251 16.12 -13.83 2.91
C VAL A 251 16.34 -13.54 4.38
N ALA A 252 15.25 -13.44 5.14
CA ALA A 252 15.35 -13.40 6.60
C ALA A 252 15.80 -14.79 7.07
N HIS A 253 16.98 -14.85 7.70
CA HIS A 253 17.49 -16.03 8.38
C HIS A 253 16.77 -16.27 9.70
#